data_AF-Q1WKX9-F1
#
_entry.id   AF-Q1WKX9-F1
#
_cell.length_a   1.000
_cell.length_b   1.000
_cell.length_c   1.000
_cell.angle_alpha   90.00
_cell.angle_beta   90.00
_cell.angle_gamma   90.00
#
_symmetry.space_group_name_H-M   'P 1'
#
loop_
_entity.id
_entity.type
_entity.pdbx_description
1 polymer ?
#
loop_
_entity_poly.entity_id
_entity_poly.type
_entity_poly.pdbx_seq_one_letter_code
_entity_poly.pdbx_strand_id
1 'polypeptide(L)'
;TVIAVLISISSGMPNHSASIQLCVQKLRILIEDSDQNLKYLGLLAMSKILKTHPKSVQAHKDLILACLDDKDESIRLRALDLLYGMVSKKNLMEIVKRLLGHMERAEGSAYRDELLYKVIEICAQSSYLYVTNFEWYLTVLVELIQLEAGSRHGRLIAEQLLDVAIRVPVVRQFAVNEMTNLLDTFTVSAQSNSMYEVLYAAAWIVGEFAGELEDAEKTLNILLRPRLLPGHIQGVYVQNVIKLFARLATTCLELQDLPGLVTLCDHVLDKLQHFNGSSDIEVQERANSACMLIEMLRNQLSMSADAMAMDTTTEGGIPPLAIEIVQEMTLLFTGELIPVAPKAQRKVPLPDGLDLDEWINAPPPEDAASNSSSEHDKDELFVSASQAASGADGGEKRRQSLELTPEQLERQRMARLIEQSNNPHYLKSTPTASGASNADQYDNIDDIPITELPLDMEGVAALRVGITKRSDKYLQEQQAAQGGKDGKKKHKKGKKSKKAKNKVAYNSSSESEGEPKPLHIVNTTLDMPEG
;
A
#
# COMPACT_ATOMS: atom_id res chain seq x y z
N THR A 1 29.66 -36.21 -4.34
CA THR A 1 29.98 -35.23 -5.39
C THR A 1 29.33 -33.87 -5.15
N VAL A 2 28.01 -33.78 -4.92
CA VAL A 2 27.30 -32.51 -4.60
C VAL A 2 27.87 -31.84 -3.34
N ILE A 3 28.11 -32.61 -2.27
CA ILE A 3 28.75 -32.11 -1.03
C ILE A 3 30.16 -31.54 -1.30
N ALA A 4 30.97 -32.20 -2.13
CA ALA A 4 32.30 -31.73 -2.48
C ALA A 4 32.27 -30.42 -3.28
N VAL A 5 31.27 -30.23 -4.15
CA VAL A 5 31.09 -28.96 -4.88
C VAL A 5 30.57 -27.85 -3.96
N LEU A 6 29.65 -28.14 -3.04
CA LEU A 6 29.19 -27.16 -2.05
C LEU A 6 30.31 -26.70 -1.10
N ILE A 7 31.19 -27.61 -0.69
CA ILE A 7 32.40 -27.29 0.10
C ILE A 7 33.38 -26.45 -0.74
N SER A 8 33.57 -26.78 -2.03
CA SER A 8 34.43 -26.03 -2.94
C SER A 8 33.91 -24.62 -3.28
N ILE A 9 32.59 -24.43 -3.30
CA ILE A 9 31.95 -23.11 -3.46
C ILE A 9 32.15 -22.27 -2.19
N SER A 10 32.11 -22.90 -1.01
CA SER A 10 32.38 -22.24 0.27
C SER A 10 33.85 -21.87 0.47
N SER A 11 34.79 -22.48 -0.27
CA SER A 11 36.23 -22.24 -0.16
C SER A 11 36.82 -21.26 -1.18
N GLY A 12 36.01 -20.69 -2.09
CA GLY A 12 36.39 -19.53 -2.90
C GLY A 12 37.42 -19.77 -4.01
N MET A 13 37.60 -21.00 -4.50
CA MET A 13 38.58 -21.29 -5.56
C MET A 13 38.11 -20.80 -6.96
N PRO A 14 38.99 -20.17 -7.77
CA PRO A 14 38.63 -19.72 -9.13
C PRO A 14 38.64 -20.90 -10.14
N ASN A 15 37.71 -20.89 -11.11
CA ASN A 15 37.49 -21.87 -12.22
C ASN A 15 36.57 -23.08 -11.98
N HIS A 16 35.41 -22.92 -11.33
CA HIS A 16 34.42 -24.00 -11.12
C HIS A 16 33.15 -23.97 -12.00
N SER A 17 33.07 -23.15 -13.05
CA SER A 17 31.80 -22.95 -13.80
C SER A 17 31.15 -24.26 -14.29
N ALA A 18 31.93 -25.20 -14.85
CA ALA A 18 31.43 -26.50 -15.30
C ALA A 18 30.98 -27.41 -14.13
N SER A 19 31.73 -27.43 -13.03
CA SER A 19 31.36 -28.18 -11.82
C SER A 19 30.09 -27.64 -11.18
N ILE A 20 29.89 -26.32 -11.24
CA ILE A 20 28.71 -25.64 -10.71
C ILE A 20 27.50 -25.90 -11.59
N GLN A 21 27.65 -25.86 -12.91
CA GLN A 21 26.58 -26.27 -13.83
C GLN A 21 26.16 -27.72 -13.58
N LEU A 22 27.13 -28.64 -13.41
CA LEU A 22 26.83 -30.02 -13.07
C LEU A 22 26.14 -30.14 -11.70
N CYS A 23 26.56 -29.35 -10.71
CA CYS A 23 25.93 -29.31 -9.39
C CYS A 23 24.48 -28.85 -9.48
N VAL A 24 24.21 -27.72 -10.16
CA VAL A 24 22.85 -27.21 -10.36
C VAL A 24 21.99 -28.22 -11.13
N GLN A 25 22.54 -28.88 -12.15
CA GLN A 25 21.84 -29.95 -12.87
C GLN A 25 21.52 -31.16 -11.98
N LYS A 26 22.39 -31.51 -11.02
CA LYS A 26 22.11 -32.56 -10.04
C LYS A 26 21.08 -32.11 -9.01
N LEU A 27 21.16 -30.86 -8.53
CA LEU A 27 20.15 -30.28 -7.64
C LEU A 27 18.77 -30.24 -8.29
N ARG A 28 18.69 -30.00 -9.61
CA ARG A 28 17.45 -30.15 -10.36
C ARG A 28 16.81 -31.53 -10.17
N ILE A 29 17.59 -32.61 -10.30
CA ILE A 29 17.10 -33.98 -10.11
C ILE A 29 16.57 -34.17 -8.68
N LEU A 30 17.22 -33.57 -7.68
CA LEU A 30 16.75 -33.61 -6.29
C LEU A 30 15.42 -32.85 -6.09
N ILE A 31 15.18 -31.77 -6.83
CA ILE A 31 13.94 -30.98 -6.76
C ILE A 31 12.80 -31.66 -7.53
N GLU A 32 13.11 -32.42 -8.57
CA GLU A 32 12.13 -33.25 -9.30
C GLU A 32 11.78 -34.56 -8.55
N ASP A 33 12.47 -34.87 -7.44
CA ASP A 33 12.23 -36.06 -6.64
C ASP A 33 10.86 -36.03 -5.96
N SER A 34 10.30 -37.20 -5.63
CA SER A 34 9.04 -37.32 -4.87
C SER A 34 9.18 -36.96 -3.39
N ASP A 35 10.37 -37.08 -2.80
CA ASP A 35 10.63 -36.78 -1.39
C ASP A 35 10.71 -35.27 -1.14
N GLN A 36 9.80 -34.76 -0.31
CA GLN A 36 9.72 -33.33 0.03
C GLN A 36 10.99 -32.81 0.73
N ASN A 37 11.68 -33.65 1.51
CA ASN A 37 12.93 -33.24 2.16
C ASN A 37 14.06 -33.05 1.14
N LEU A 38 14.11 -33.88 0.10
CA LEU A 38 15.09 -33.75 -0.99
C LEU A 38 14.82 -32.49 -1.82
N LYS A 39 13.55 -32.19 -2.10
CA LYS A 39 13.17 -30.94 -2.76
C LYS A 39 13.57 -29.72 -1.95
N TYR A 40 13.25 -29.71 -0.65
CA TYR A 40 13.61 -28.63 0.26
C TYR A 40 15.12 -28.41 0.31
N LEU A 41 15.91 -29.49 0.44
CA LEU A 41 17.36 -29.42 0.45
C LEU A 41 17.91 -28.92 -0.90
N GLY A 42 17.30 -29.35 -2.01
CA GLY A 42 17.63 -28.91 -3.36
C GLY A 42 17.44 -27.39 -3.53
N LEU A 43 16.28 -26.87 -3.14
CA LEU A 43 15.96 -25.44 -3.17
C LEU A 43 16.90 -24.63 -2.26
N LEU A 44 17.18 -25.13 -1.05
CA LEU A 44 18.10 -24.49 -0.11
C LEU A 44 19.52 -24.40 -0.68
N ALA A 45 20.00 -25.47 -1.33
CA ALA A 45 21.29 -25.49 -1.99
C ALA A 45 21.33 -24.54 -3.19
N MET A 46 20.28 -24.49 -4.01
CA MET A 46 20.17 -23.54 -5.13
C MET A 46 20.20 -22.08 -4.65
N SER A 47 19.56 -21.76 -3.52
CA SER A 47 19.59 -20.41 -2.92
C SER A 47 21.01 -19.98 -2.54
N LYS A 48 21.83 -20.91 -2.02
CA LYS A 48 23.25 -20.61 -1.73
C LYS A 48 24.06 -20.36 -2.99
N ILE A 49 23.82 -21.13 -4.06
CA ILE A 49 24.53 -20.98 -5.34
C ILE A 49 24.11 -19.69 -6.06
N LEU A 50 22.84 -19.29 -5.95
CA LEU A 50 22.31 -18.08 -6.58
C LEU A 50 23.12 -16.82 -6.22
N LYS A 51 23.60 -16.73 -4.98
CA LYS A 51 24.40 -15.58 -4.50
C LYS A 51 25.74 -15.42 -5.23
N THR A 52 26.35 -16.51 -5.69
CA THR A 52 27.67 -16.50 -6.34
C THR A 52 27.59 -16.74 -7.85
N HIS A 53 26.62 -17.53 -8.31
CA HIS A 53 26.46 -17.92 -9.72
C HIS A 53 25.00 -17.80 -10.21
N PRO A 54 24.45 -16.57 -10.28
CA PRO A 54 23.02 -16.37 -10.58
C PRO A 54 22.62 -16.88 -11.96
N LYS A 55 23.48 -16.72 -12.97
CA LYS A 55 23.21 -17.18 -14.35
C LYS A 55 22.96 -18.69 -14.45
N SER A 56 23.65 -19.50 -13.63
CA SER A 56 23.49 -20.96 -13.64
C SER A 56 22.14 -21.37 -13.05
N VAL A 57 21.69 -20.71 -11.98
CA VAL A 57 20.40 -20.99 -11.34
C VAL A 57 19.24 -20.47 -12.21
N GLN A 58 19.39 -19.31 -12.86
CA GLN A 58 18.40 -18.74 -13.77
C GLN A 58 17.99 -19.68 -14.92
N ALA A 59 18.87 -20.58 -15.37
CA ALA A 59 18.54 -21.59 -16.37
C ALA A 59 17.45 -22.58 -15.94
N HIS A 60 17.17 -22.66 -14.63
CA HIS A 60 16.17 -23.56 -14.04
C HIS A 60 14.96 -22.80 -13.45
N LYS A 61 14.70 -21.57 -13.93
CA LYS A 61 13.57 -20.74 -13.49
C LYS A 61 12.22 -21.47 -13.55
N ASP A 62 11.94 -22.20 -14.63
CA ASP A 62 10.65 -22.89 -14.79
C ASP A 62 10.42 -24.00 -13.76
N LEU A 63 11.48 -24.69 -13.34
CA LEU A 63 11.42 -25.69 -12.27
C LEU A 63 11.02 -25.04 -10.95
N ILE A 64 11.65 -23.90 -10.63
CA ILE A 64 11.42 -23.19 -9.37
C ILE A 64 10.01 -22.59 -9.35
N LEU A 65 9.52 -22.08 -10.48
CA LEU A 65 8.13 -21.65 -10.61
C LEU A 65 7.15 -22.81 -10.46
N ALA A 66 7.48 -24.02 -10.94
CA ALA A 66 6.64 -25.19 -10.72
C ALA A 66 6.56 -25.60 -9.24
N CYS A 67 7.60 -25.34 -8.43
CA CYS A 67 7.58 -25.57 -6.99
C CYS A 67 6.57 -24.69 -6.24
N LEU A 68 6.06 -23.62 -6.84
CA LEU A 68 4.98 -22.81 -6.25
C LEU A 68 3.63 -23.54 -6.23
N ASP A 69 3.44 -24.55 -7.08
CA ASP A 69 2.26 -25.43 -7.06
C ASP A 69 2.48 -26.69 -6.19
N ASP A 70 3.56 -26.75 -5.39
CA ASP A 70 3.80 -27.91 -4.53
C ASP A 70 2.75 -28.01 -3.41
N LYS A 71 2.44 -29.24 -3.01
CA LYS A 71 1.50 -29.52 -1.92
C LYS A 71 2.04 -29.03 -0.57
N ASP A 72 3.35 -29.10 -0.39
CA ASP A 72 4.02 -28.67 0.84
C ASP A 72 4.25 -27.15 0.86
N GLU A 73 3.67 -26.48 1.85
CA GLU A 73 3.79 -25.03 2.03
C GLU A 73 5.24 -24.58 2.25
N SER A 74 6.06 -25.37 2.95
CA SER A 74 7.46 -25.02 3.21
C SER A 74 8.29 -24.99 1.93
N ILE A 75 7.97 -25.84 0.96
CA ILE A 75 8.58 -25.86 -0.37
C ILE A 75 8.13 -24.64 -1.17
N ARG A 76 6.83 -24.31 -1.14
CA ARG A 76 6.30 -23.11 -1.79
C ARG A 76 6.99 -21.85 -1.28
N LEU A 77 7.11 -21.68 0.05
CA LEU A 77 7.79 -20.54 0.67
C LEU A 77 9.28 -20.49 0.30
N ARG A 78 9.96 -21.64 0.25
CA ARG A 78 11.36 -21.69 -0.22
C ARG A 78 11.54 -21.35 -1.68
N ALA A 79 10.59 -21.73 -2.53
CA ALA A 79 10.60 -21.33 -3.93
C ALA A 79 10.43 -19.81 -4.06
N LEU A 80 9.58 -19.18 -3.25
CA LEU A 80 9.42 -17.72 -3.20
C LEU A 80 10.72 -17.00 -2.78
N ASP A 81 11.38 -17.46 -1.72
CA ASP A 81 12.69 -16.93 -1.28
C ASP A 81 13.74 -17.01 -2.40
N LEU A 82 13.73 -18.11 -3.15
CA LEU A 82 14.64 -18.31 -4.26
C LEU A 82 14.32 -17.38 -5.43
N LEU A 83 13.03 -17.19 -5.75
CA LEU A 83 12.58 -16.26 -6.79
C LEU A 83 12.99 -14.82 -6.49
N TYR A 84 12.92 -14.39 -5.23
CA TYR A 84 13.36 -13.04 -4.80
C TYR A 84 14.77 -12.71 -5.33
N GLY A 85 15.73 -13.63 -5.20
CA GLY A 85 17.10 -13.41 -5.68
C GLY A 85 17.32 -13.66 -7.18
N MET A 86 16.35 -14.24 -7.88
CA MET A 86 16.43 -14.56 -9.32
C MET A 86 15.83 -13.47 -10.21
N VAL A 87 15.18 -12.48 -9.61
CA VAL A 87 14.54 -11.37 -10.30
C VAL A 87 15.59 -10.51 -11.01
N SER A 88 15.19 -10.04 -12.19
CA SER A 88 15.93 -9.14 -13.06
C SER A 88 14.93 -8.30 -13.85
N LYS A 89 15.39 -7.21 -14.45
CA LYS A 89 14.55 -6.35 -15.31
C LYS A 89 13.88 -7.10 -16.46
N LYS A 90 14.43 -8.25 -16.88
CA LYS A 90 13.93 -9.06 -18.00
C LYS A 90 12.80 -10.01 -17.62
N ASN A 91 12.81 -10.50 -16.39
CA ASN A 91 11.92 -11.59 -15.96
C ASN A 91 10.93 -11.17 -14.86
N LEU A 92 11.07 -9.96 -14.30
CA LEU A 92 10.21 -9.44 -13.24
C LEU A 92 8.72 -9.56 -13.58
N MET A 93 8.29 -9.00 -14.71
CA MET A 93 6.87 -8.99 -15.10
C MET A 93 6.31 -10.41 -15.25
N GLU A 94 7.09 -11.36 -15.80
CA GLU A 94 6.66 -12.75 -15.93
C GLU A 94 6.56 -13.45 -14.57
N ILE A 95 7.51 -13.21 -13.66
CA ILE A 95 7.49 -13.77 -12.30
C ILE A 95 6.26 -13.26 -11.56
N VAL A 96 6.04 -11.94 -11.54
CA VAL A 96 4.88 -11.33 -10.87
C VAL A 96 3.57 -11.84 -11.46
N LYS A 97 3.46 -11.93 -12.80
CA LYS A 97 2.29 -12.53 -13.46
C LYS A 97 1.99 -13.94 -12.94
N ARG A 98 3.00 -14.79 -12.84
CA ARG A 98 2.80 -16.15 -12.31
C ARG A 98 2.37 -16.12 -10.85
N LEU A 99 3.01 -15.30 -10.00
CA LEU A 99 2.65 -15.15 -8.59
C LEU A 99 1.19 -14.71 -8.42
N LEU A 100 0.74 -13.71 -9.18
CA LEU A 100 -0.66 -13.26 -9.17
C LEU A 100 -1.63 -14.38 -9.61
N GLY A 101 -1.23 -15.24 -10.55
CA GLY A 101 -2.01 -16.40 -10.96
C GLY A 101 -2.00 -17.57 -9.96
N HIS A 102 -0.96 -17.70 -9.12
CA HIS A 102 -0.98 -18.63 -7.99
C HIS A 102 -1.87 -18.11 -6.87
N MET A 103 -1.89 -16.80 -6.62
CA MET A 103 -2.73 -16.19 -5.58
C MET A 103 -4.21 -16.45 -5.81
N GLU A 104 -4.69 -16.38 -7.06
CA GLU A 104 -6.08 -16.68 -7.43
C GLU A 104 -6.49 -18.14 -7.20
N ARG A 105 -5.55 -19.07 -7.39
CA ARG A 105 -5.80 -20.52 -7.26
C ARG A 105 -5.51 -21.05 -5.86
N ALA A 106 -4.69 -20.36 -5.09
CA ALA A 106 -4.28 -20.79 -3.77
C ALA A 106 -5.48 -20.89 -2.84
N GLU A 107 -5.55 -21.93 -2.03
CA GLU A 107 -6.53 -22.06 -0.95
C GLU A 107 -5.89 -21.59 0.36
N GLY A 108 -6.55 -20.65 1.06
CA GLY A 108 -6.10 -20.14 2.35
C GLY A 108 -5.55 -18.72 2.33
N SER A 109 -6.10 -17.86 3.20
CA SER A 109 -5.74 -16.44 3.31
C SER A 109 -4.28 -16.23 3.72
N ALA A 110 -3.68 -17.11 4.54
CA ALA A 110 -2.30 -16.95 5.01
C ALA A 110 -1.26 -17.05 3.87
N TYR A 111 -1.38 -18.06 3.00
CA TYR A 111 -0.44 -18.21 1.89
C TYR A 111 -0.61 -17.11 0.83
N ARG A 112 -1.84 -16.62 0.63
CA ARG A 112 -2.10 -15.48 -0.27
C ARG A 112 -1.52 -14.17 0.28
N ASP A 113 -1.61 -13.95 1.59
CA ASP A 113 -0.92 -12.83 2.26
C ASP A 113 0.60 -12.88 2.03
N GLU A 114 1.22 -14.06 2.20
CA GLU A 114 2.65 -14.24 1.94
C GLU A 114 3.01 -14.00 0.47
N LEU A 115 2.16 -14.45 -0.48
CA LEU A 115 2.35 -14.17 -1.91
C LEU A 115 2.27 -12.67 -2.20
N LEU A 116 1.28 -11.98 -1.65
CA LEU A 116 1.10 -10.53 -1.81
C LEU A 116 2.32 -9.79 -1.26
N TYR A 117 2.73 -10.10 -0.03
CA TYR A 117 3.93 -9.54 0.58
C TYR A 117 5.16 -9.76 -0.32
N LYS A 118 5.35 -10.97 -0.84
CA LYS A 118 6.48 -11.28 -1.74
C LYS A 118 6.42 -10.58 -3.09
N VAL A 119 5.24 -10.35 -3.66
CA VAL A 119 5.11 -9.52 -4.88
C VAL A 119 5.62 -8.11 -4.62
N ILE A 120 5.20 -7.50 -3.51
CA ILE A 120 5.63 -6.15 -3.14
C ILE A 120 7.14 -6.15 -2.85
N GLU A 121 7.62 -7.10 -2.06
CA GLU A 121 9.03 -7.22 -1.68
C GLU A 121 9.94 -7.38 -2.91
N ILE A 122 9.49 -8.13 -3.93
CA ILE A 122 10.20 -8.33 -5.21
C ILE A 122 10.24 -7.04 -6.05
N CYS A 123 9.14 -6.30 -6.11
CA CYS A 123 9.09 -5.07 -6.88
C CYS A 123 9.86 -3.93 -6.20
N ALA A 124 9.78 -3.81 -4.88
CA ALA A 124 10.42 -2.75 -4.09
C ALA A 124 11.93 -2.93 -3.87
N GLN A 125 12.52 -4.05 -4.32
CA GLN A 125 13.94 -4.35 -4.11
C GLN A 125 14.86 -3.21 -4.55
N SER A 126 15.79 -2.83 -3.66
CA SER A 126 16.85 -1.85 -3.94
C SER A 126 16.33 -0.57 -4.61
N SER A 127 15.28 0.04 -4.02
CA SER A 127 14.60 1.22 -4.57
C SER A 127 14.10 1.01 -6.01
N TYR A 128 13.34 -0.07 -6.20
CA TYR A 128 12.73 -0.44 -7.49
C TYR A 128 13.71 -0.75 -8.62
N LEU A 129 14.92 -1.25 -8.29
CA LEU A 129 15.99 -1.51 -9.25
C LEU A 129 15.56 -2.28 -10.51
N TYR A 130 14.62 -3.22 -10.35
CA TYR A 130 14.17 -4.10 -11.41
C TYR A 130 12.90 -3.63 -12.13
N VAL A 131 12.18 -2.65 -11.59
CA VAL A 131 10.95 -2.10 -12.18
C VAL A 131 11.34 -1.12 -13.29
N THR A 132 10.91 -1.40 -14.52
CA THR A 132 11.16 -0.50 -15.66
C THR A 132 9.96 0.36 -16.04
N ASN A 133 8.76 -0.05 -15.65
CA ASN A 133 7.49 0.63 -15.94
C ASN A 133 6.67 0.74 -14.65
N PHE A 134 6.46 1.96 -14.16
CA PHE A 134 5.69 2.22 -12.94
C PHE A 134 4.16 2.24 -13.16
N GLU A 135 3.66 2.48 -14.38
CA GLU A 135 2.22 2.30 -14.66
C GLU A 135 1.84 0.82 -14.51
N TRP A 136 2.71 -0.07 -15.00
CA TRP A 136 2.56 -1.51 -14.77
C TRP A 136 2.57 -1.85 -13.29
N TYR A 137 3.52 -1.30 -12.51
CA TYR A 137 3.60 -1.61 -11.08
C TYR A 137 2.39 -1.07 -10.30
N LEU A 138 1.93 0.15 -10.58
CA LEU A 138 0.69 0.68 -10.02
C LEU A 138 -0.52 -0.19 -10.37
N THR A 139 -0.60 -0.69 -11.61
CA THR A 139 -1.64 -1.63 -12.02
C THR A 139 -1.57 -2.93 -11.20
N VAL A 140 -0.37 -3.45 -10.95
CA VAL A 140 -0.18 -4.64 -10.08
C VAL A 140 -0.67 -4.36 -8.65
N LEU A 141 -0.34 -3.20 -8.07
CA LEU A 141 -0.80 -2.84 -6.72
C LEU A 141 -2.33 -2.78 -6.64
N VAL A 142 -2.99 -2.16 -7.63
CA VAL A 142 -4.47 -2.13 -7.73
C VAL A 142 -5.06 -3.54 -7.87
N GLU A 143 -4.45 -4.40 -8.70
CA GLU A 143 -4.88 -5.80 -8.83
C GLU A 143 -4.72 -6.58 -7.51
N LEU A 144 -3.66 -6.34 -6.73
CA LEU A 144 -3.48 -6.96 -5.41
C LEU A 144 -4.59 -6.55 -4.44
N ILE A 145 -5.00 -5.28 -4.45
CA ILE A 145 -6.09 -4.76 -3.61
C ILE A 145 -7.42 -5.46 -3.95
N GLN A 146 -7.69 -5.66 -5.24
CA GLN A 146 -8.93 -6.29 -5.71
C GLN A 146 -8.97 -7.80 -5.44
N LEU A 147 -7.82 -8.47 -5.52
CA LEU A 147 -7.73 -9.93 -5.34
C LEU A 147 -7.86 -10.36 -3.88
N GLU A 148 -7.34 -9.57 -2.94
CA GLU A 148 -7.31 -9.93 -1.52
C GLU A 148 -7.74 -8.75 -0.63
N ALA A 149 -9.01 -8.33 -0.76
CA ALA A 149 -9.59 -7.26 0.06
C ALA A 149 -9.49 -7.52 1.58
N GLY A 150 -9.30 -8.79 1.99
CA GLY A 150 -9.11 -9.22 3.38
C GLY A 150 -7.68 -9.16 3.92
N SER A 151 -6.69 -8.77 3.10
CA SER A 151 -5.28 -8.85 3.48
C SER A 151 -4.90 -7.90 4.62
N ARG A 152 -3.89 -8.32 5.40
CA ARG A 152 -3.25 -7.52 6.46
C ARG A 152 -2.21 -6.51 5.94
N HIS A 153 -1.95 -6.52 4.64
CA HIS A 153 -0.88 -5.73 4.02
C HIS A 153 -1.38 -4.42 3.38
N GLY A 154 -2.58 -3.94 3.71
CA GLY A 154 -3.13 -2.70 3.15
C GLY A 154 -2.22 -1.49 3.37
N ARG A 155 -1.63 -1.37 4.56
CA ARG A 155 -0.63 -0.32 4.86
C ARG A 155 0.60 -0.40 3.96
N LEU A 156 1.12 -1.60 3.74
CA LEU A 156 2.29 -1.81 2.88
C LEU A 156 1.99 -1.39 1.44
N ILE A 157 0.80 -1.72 0.92
CA ILE A 157 0.36 -1.28 -0.40
C ILE A 157 0.22 0.25 -0.45
N ALA A 158 -0.40 0.86 0.57
CA ALA A 158 -0.55 2.30 0.68
C ALA A 158 0.79 3.04 0.64
N GLU A 159 1.78 2.56 1.39
CA GLU A 159 3.14 3.10 1.40
C GLU A 159 3.77 3.02 -0.01
N GLN A 160 3.61 1.91 -0.73
CA GLN A 160 4.12 1.77 -2.09
C GLN A 160 3.41 2.69 -3.11
N LEU A 161 2.09 2.87 -2.98
CA LEU A 161 1.33 3.78 -3.84
C LEU A 161 1.83 5.22 -3.67
N LEU A 162 1.97 5.69 -2.43
CA LEU A 162 2.50 7.01 -2.11
C LEU A 162 3.92 7.18 -2.63
N ASP A 163 4.78 6.21 -2.34
CA ASP A 163 6.20 6.26 -2.68
C ASP A 163 6.43 6.37 -4.20
N VAL A 164 5.70 5.56 -4.99
CA VAL A 164 5.75 5.63 -6.45
C VAL A 164 5.20 6.97 -6.97
N ALA A 165 4.06 7.45 -6.46
CA ALA A 165 3.45 8.70 -6.91
C ALA A 165 4.35 9.92 -6.60
N ILE A 166 5.01 9.93 -5.45
CA ILE A 166 5.93 10.99 -5.04
C ILE A 166 7.21 10.95 -5.87
N ARG A 167 7.89 9.80 -5.93
CA ARG A 167 9.24 9.68 -6.55
C ARG A 167 9.25 9.56 -8.06
N VAL A 168 8.11 9.31 -8.72
CA VAL A 168 8.04 9.11 -10.17
C VAL A 168 7.06 10.10 -10.81
N PRO A 169 7.47 11.35 -11.12
CA PRO A 169 6.57 12.37 -11.64
C PRO A 169 5.83 11.98 -12.92
N VAL A 170 6.50 11.25 -13.82
CA VAL A 170 5.95 10.85 -15.12
C VAL A 170 4.72 9.93 -15.05
N VAL A 171 4.46 9.30 -13.90
CA VAL A 171 3.28 8.43 -13.73
C VAL A 171 2.16 9.07 -12.90
N ARG A 172 2.30 10.32 -12.45
CA ARG A 172 1.33 10.97 -11.56
C ARG A 172 -0.07 11.03 -12.17
N GLN A 173 -0.19 11.41 -13.44
CA GLN A 173 -1.48 11.41 -14.15
C GLN A 173 -2.14 10.02 -14.15
N PHE A 174 -1.38 8.97 -14.46
CA PHE A 174 -1.89 7.59 -14.41
C PHE A 174 -2.27 7.19 -12.97
N ALA A 175 -1.44 7.51 -11.99
CA ALA A 175 -1.65 7.18 -10.59
C ALA A 175 -2.94 7.82 -10.07
N VAL A 176 -3.13 9.11 -10.31
CA VAL A 176 -4.32 9.87 -9.91
C VAL A 176 -5.59 9.26 -10.50
N ASN A 177 -5.59 8.92 -11.79
CA ASN A 177 -6.73 8.26 -12.42
C ASN A 177 -7.07 6.90 -11.80
N GLU A 178 -6.05 6.08 -11.51
CA GLU A 178 -6.25 4.79 -10.81
C GLU A 178 -6.76 5.00 -9.38
N MET A 179 -6.24 5.99 -8.66
CA MET A 179 -6.66 6.28 -7.29
C MET A 179 -8.09 6.82 -7.22
N THR A 180 -8.51 7.66 -8.16
CA THR A 180 -9.91 8.10 -8.26
C THR A 180 -10.85 6.91 -8.51
N ASN A 181 -10.50 6.00 -9.41
CA ASN A 181 -11.28 4.80 -9.67
C ASN A 181 -11.32 3.87 -8.45
N LEU A 182 -10.20 3.71 -7.76
CA LEU A 182 -10.12 2.93 -6.53
C LEU A 182 -11.01 3.53 -5.44
N LEU A 183 -10.95 4.84 -5.20
CA LEU A 183 -11.80 5.53 -4.23
C LEU A 183 -13.28 5.31 -4.51
N ASP A 184 -13.70 5.33 -5.78
CA ASP A 184 -15.12 5.16 -6.15
C ASP A 184 -15.62 3.72 -5.98
N THR A 185 -14.81 2.75 -6.42
CA THR A 185 -15.20 1.33 -6.52
C THR A 185 -14.93 0.51 -5.26
N PHE A 186 -14.00 0.94 -4.40
CA PHE A 186 -13.57 0.16 -3.25
C PHE A 186 -14.76 -0.13 -2.31
N THR A 187 -14.99 -1.39 -1.96
CA THR A 187 -16.08 -1.77 -1.05
C THR A 187 -15.56 -1.80 0.38
N VAL A 188 -16.18 -0.99 1.24
CA VAL A 188 -15.85 -0.97 2.67
C VAL A 188 -16.55 -2.16 3.31
N SER A 189 -15.78 -3.22 3.60
CA SER A 189 -16.27 -4.43 4.26
C SER A 189 -15.81 -4.48 5.70
N ALA A 190 -16.70 -4.87 6.62
CA ALA A 190 -16.43 -4.92 8.06
C ALA A 190 -15.31 -5.90 8.49
N GLN A 191 -14.73 -6.68 7.57
CA GLN A 191 -13.83 -7.79 7.89
C GLN A 191 -12.34 -7.42 7.93
N SER A 192 -11.89 -6.32 7.30
CA SER A 192 -10.45 -5.99 7.20
C SER A 192 -10.14 -4.50 7.31
N ASN A 193 -9.91 -4.03 8.54
CA ASN A 193 -9.52 -2.63 8.80
C ASN A 193 -8.21 -2.22 8.12
N SER A 194 -7.28 -3.15 7.89
CA SER A 194 -5.96 -2.84 7.31
C SER A 194 -6.05 -2.35 5.86
N MET A 195 -7.00 -2.89 5.08
CA MET A 195 -7.11 -2.53 3.66
C MET A 195 -7.62 -1.09 3.45
N TYR A 196 -8.23 -0.48 4.48
CA TYR A 196 -8.63 0.92 4.41
C TYR A 196 -7.44 1.88 4.26
N GLU A 197 -6.24 1.50 4.69
CA GLU A 197 -5.03 2.32 4.50
C GLU A 197 -4.75 2.65 3.04
N VAL A 198 -5.24 1.82 2.11
CA VAL A 198 -5.11 2.12 0.68
C VAL A 198 -5.97 3.34 0.29
N LEU A 199 -7.12 3.54 0.93
CA LEU A 199 -7.94 4.75 0.74
C LEU A 199 -7.25 6.00 1.29
N TYR A 200 -6.47 5.86 2.37
CA TYR A 200 -5.62 6.95 2.87
C TYR A 200 -4.64 7.40 1.77
N ALA A 201 -3.91 6.46 1.17
CA ALA A 201 -2.97 6.75 0.09
C ALA A 201 -3.68 7.34 -1.13
N ALA A 202 -4.80 6.75 -1.54
CA ALA A 202 -5.54 7.19 -2.71
C ALA A 202 -6.08 8.62 -2.55
N ALA A 203 -6.68 8.94 -1.41
CA ALA A 203 -7.19 10.29 -1.11
C ALA A 203 -6.07 11.33 -1.06
N TRP A 204 -4.91 10.97 -0.50
CA TRP A 204 -3.75 11.84 -0.49
C TRP A 204 -3.22 12.11 -1.90
N ILE A 205 -3.07 11.07 -2.73
CA ILE A 205 -2.54 11.18 -4.10
C ILE A 205 -3.43 12.09 -4.96
N VAL A 206 -4.75 11.92 -4.92
CA VAL A 206 -5.67 12.73 -5.74
C VAL A 206 -5.73 14.19 -5.28
N GLY A 207 -5.52 14.46 -3.99
CA GLY A 207 -5.50 15.83 -3.47
C GLY A 207 -4.15 16.53 -3.68
N GLU A 208 -3.03 15.83 -3.49
CA GLU A 208 -1.70 16.38 -3.71
C GLU A 208 -1.46 16.68 -5.19
N PHE A 209 -1.83 15.75 -6.07
CA PHE A 209 -1.64 15.88 -7.51
C PHE A 209 -2.96 16.26 -8.22
N ALA A 210 -3.77 17.10 -7.58
CA ALA A 210 -5.06 17.55 -8.12
C ALA A 210 -4.96 18.23 -9.49
N GLY A 211 -3.77 18.78 -9.84
CA GLY A 211 -3.51 19.35 -11.17
C GLY A 211 -3.48 18.32 -12.30
N GLU A 212 -3.28 17.03 -11.99
CA GLU A 212 -3.22 15.93 -12.95
C GLU A 212 -4.59 15.24 -13.15
N LEU A 213 -5.62 15.66 -12.41
CA LEU A 213 -6.98 15.11 -12.52
C LEU A 213 -7.65 15.53 -13.82
N GLU A 214 -8.23 14.55 -14.53
CA GLU A 214 -9.12 14.83 -15.67
C GLU A 214 -10.44 15.46 -15.22
N ASP A 215 -11.00 14.98 -14.11
CA ASP A 215 -12.26 15.44 -13.53
C ASP A 215 -12.13 15.60 -12.01
N ALA A 216 -11.79 16.83 -11.60
CA ALA A 216 -11.64 17.18 -10.19
C ALA A 216 -12.99 17.23 -9.45
N GLU A 217 -14.09 17.55 -10.13
CA GLU A 217 -15.43 17.61 -9.52
C GLU A 217 -15.95 16.22 -9.18
N LYS A 218 -15.79 15.24 -10.08
CA LYS A 218 -16.09 13.83 -9.80
C LYS A 218 -15.31 13.34 -8.58
N THR A 219 -14.01 13.66 -8.52
CA THR A 219 -13.13 13.21 -7.43
C THR A 219 -13.50 13.85 -6.10
N LEU A 220 -13.83 15.15 -6.10
CA LEU A 220 -14.37 15.85 -4.93
C LEU A 220 -15.64 15.16 -4.41
N ASN A 221 -16.57 14.84 -5.31
CA ASN A 221 -17.81 14.14 -4.96
C ASN A 221 -17.60 12.74 -4.38
N ILE A 222 -16.56 12.02 -4.84
CA ILE A 222 -16.20 10.71 -4.29
C ILE A 222 -15.69 10.85 -2.85
N LEU A 223 -14.85 11.84 -2.55
CA LEU A 223 -14.33 12.08 -1.20
C LEU A 223 -15.39 12.61 -0.23
N LEU A 224 -16.36 13.39 -0.72
CA LEU A 224 -17.48 13.91 0.07
C LEU A 224 -18.58 12.87 0.35
N ARG A 225 -18.53 11.69 -0.30
CA ARG A 225 -19.52 10.63 -0.09
C ARG A 225 -19.40 10.09 1.35
N PRO A 226 -20.50 10.04 2.13
CA PRO A 226 -20.50 9.44 3.46
C PRO A 226 -20.04 7.98 3.43
N ARG A 227 -19.00 7.65 4.22
CA ARG A 227 -18.44 6.30 4.33
C ARG A 227 -17.96 6.04 5.75
N LEU A 228 -18.28 4.86 6.28
CA LEU A 228 -17.81 4.41 7.58
C LEU A 228 -16.32 4.04 7.46
N LEU A 229 -15.45 4.98 7.79
CA LEU A 229 -14.00 4.84 7.71
C LEU A 229 -13.38 5.24 9.07
N PRO A 230 -12.21 4.69 9.43
CA PRO A 230 -11.43 5.18 10.55
C PRO A 230 -11.18 6.70 10.48
N GLY A 231 -11.19 7.36 11.65
CA GLY A 231 -11.04 8.81 11.75
C GLY A 231 -9.79 9.37 11.09
N HIS A 232 -8.65 8.67 11.18
CA HIS A 232 -7.41 9.12 10.52
C HIS A 232 -7.52 9.18 9.00
N ILE A 233 -8.36 8.34 8.38
CA ILE A 233 -8.62 8.34 6.93
C ILE A 233 -9.61 9.44 6.57
N GLN A 234 -10.67 9.59 7.37
CA GLN A 234 -11.63 10.70 7.20
C GLN A 234 -10.93 12.07 7.30
N GLY A 235 -9.99 12.23 8.23
CA GLY A 235 -9.21 13.46 8.37
C GLY A 235 -8.34 13.77 7.13
N VAL A 236 -7.87 12.74 6.41
CA VAL A 236 -7.18 12.92 5.13
C VAL A 236 -8.15 13.24 4.00
N TYR A 237 -9.34 12.66 4.00
CA TYR A 237 -10.40 13.01 3.04
C TYR A 237 -10.73 14.50 3.15
N VAL A 238 -11.02 14.98 4.36
CA VAL A 238 -11.33 16.40 4.60
C VAL A 238 -10.20 17.31 4.14
N GLN A 239 -8.94 17.00 4.48
CA GLN A 239 -7.79 17.80 4.04
C GLN A 239 -7.71 17.90 2.51
N ASN A 240 -7.90 16.79 1.80
CA ASN A 240 -7.79 16.75 0.34
C ASN A 240 -9.05 17.28 -0.37
N VAL A 241 -10.22 17.27 0.28
CA VAL A 241 -11.41 17.99 -0.16
C VAL A 241 -11.12 19.49 -0.24
N ILE A 242 -10.42 20.08 0.73
CA ILE A 242 -10.08 21.51 0.70
C ILE A 242 -9.10 21.82 -0.45
N LYS A 243 -8.11 20.95 -0.69
CA LYS A 243 -7.20 21.09 -1.84
C LYS A 243 -7.95 21.07 -3.18
N LEU A 244 -8.86 20.11 -3.36
CA LEU A 244 -9.71 20.00 -4.56
C LEU A 244 -10.65 21.20 -4.69
N PHE A 245 -11.25 21.65 -3.58
CA PHE A 245 -12.06 22.85 -3.54
C PHE A 245 -11.27 24.08 -4.00
N ALA A 246 -10.07 24.31 -3.47
CA ALA A 246 -9.23 25.44 -3.87
C ALA A 246 -8.89 25.40 -5.37
N ARG A 247 -8.60 24.20 -5.92
CA ARG A 247 -8.37 24.00 -7.36
C ARG A 247 -9.60 24.32 -8.21
N LEU A 248 -10.77 23.81 -7.82
CA LEU A 248 -12.03 24.05 -8.53
C LEU A 248 -12.47 25.52 -8.43
N ALA A 249 -12.35 26.13 -7.25
CA ALA A 249 -12.63 27.54 -7.02
C ALA A 249 -11.71 28.43 -7.88
N THR A 250 -10.42 28.11 -7.98
CA THR A 250 -9.49 28.79 -8.89
C THR A 250 -9.93 28.67 -10.35
N THR A 251 -10.40 27.50 -10.75
CA THR A 251 -10.94 27.28 -12.11
C THR A 251 -12.18 28.15 -12.36
N CYS A 252 -13.09 28.26 -11.39
CA CYS A 252 -14.23 29.18 -11.48
C CYS A 252 -13.79 30.65 -11.60
N LEU A 253 -12.73 31.07 -10.88
CA LEU A 253 -12.17 32.42 -11.02
C LEU A 253 -11.60 32.67 -12.42
N GLU A 254 -10.82 31.74 -12.95
CA GLU A 254 -10.24 31.82 -14.30
C GLU A 254 -11.32 31.93 -15.38
N LEU A 255 -12.44 31.22 -15.20
CA LEU A 255 -13.59 31.24 -16.11
C LEU A 255 -14.59 32.37 -15.83
N GLN A 256 -14.37 33.18 -14.77
CA GLN A 256 -15.31 34.19 -14.27
C GLN A 256 -16.72 33.63 -13.97
N ASP A 257 -16.79 32.37 -13.53
CA ASP A 257 -18.03 31.64 -13.25
C ASP A 257 -18.48 31.83 -11.80
N LEU A 258 -19.13 32.97 -11.52
CA LEU A 258 -19.70 33.28 -10.21
C LEU A 258 -20.78 32.25 -9.78
N PRO A 259 -21.75 31.86 -10.62
CA PRO A 259 -22.75 30.85 -10.24
C PRO A 259 -22.13 29.49 -9.90
N GLY A 260 -21.13 29.04 -10.67
CA GLY A 260 -20.39 27.82 -10.39
C GLY A 260 -19.65 27.86 -9.06
N LEU A 261 -18.98 28.98 -8.76
CA LEU A 261 -18.29 29.17 -7.48
C LEU A 261 -19.25 29.13 -6.29
N VAL A 262 -20.41 29.80 -6.40
CA VAL A 262 -21.47 29.76 -5.38
C VAL A 262 -21.98 28.34 -5.17
N THR A 263 -22.28 27.63 -6.26
CA THR A 263 -22.77 26.24 -6.21
C THR A 263 -21.74 25.31 -5.58
N LEU A 264 -20.46 25.49 -5.89
CA LEU A 264 -19.37 24.73 -5.30
C LEU A 264 -19.29 24.95 -3.79
N CYS A 265 -19.34 26.20 -3.32
CA CYS A 265 -19.37 26.51 -1.89
C CYS A 265 -20.55 25.84 -1.19
N ASP A 266 -21.77 26.03 -1.71
CA ASP A 266 -22.98 25.48 -1.09
C ASP A 266 -22.97 23.95 -1.06
N HIS A 267 -22.48 23.31 -2.13
CA HIS A 267 -22.35 21.85 -2.21
C HIS A 267 -21.33 21.29 -1.21
N VAL A 268 -20.14 21.89 -1.11
CA VAL A 268 -19.10 21.40 -0.17
C VAL A 268 -19.54 21.65 1.28
N LEU A 269 -20.16 22.79 1.58
CA LEU A 269 -20.68 23.09 2.92
C LEU A 269 -21.77 22.10 3.36
N ASP A 270 -22.70 21.73 2.48
CA ASP A 270 -23.73 20.72 2.76
C ASP A 270 -23.11 19.36 3.08
N LYS A 271 -22.15 18.91 2.25
CA LYS A 271 -21.57 17.58 2.39
C LYS A 271 -20.57 17.45 3.55
N LEU A 272 -19.87 18.52 3.89
CA LEU A 272 -18.93 18.51 5.02
C LEU A 272 -19.62 18.34 6.38
N GLN A 273 -20.91 18.67 6.51
CA GLN A 273 -21.66 18.52 7.76
C GLN A 273 -21.63 17.09 8.33
N HIS A 274 -21.54 16.07 7.47
CA HIS A 274 -21.43 14.69 7.95
C HIS A 274 -20.14 14.44 8.75
N PHE A 275 -19.02 15.08 8.37
CA PHE A 275 -17.74 14.94 9.07
C PHE A 275 -17.75 15.70 10.42
N ASN A 276 -18.53 16.78 10.55
CA ASN A 276 -18.75 17.46 11.83
C ASN A 276 -19.45 16.55 12.86
N GLY A 277 -20.21 15.55 12.41
CA GLY A 277 -20.83 14.53 13.26
C GLY A 277 -19.92 13.34 13.60
N SER A 278 -18.66 13.33 13.17
CA SER A 278 -17.72 12.24 13.46
C SER A 278 -17.44 12.11 14.96
N SER A 279 -17.16 10.92 15.46
CA SER A 279 -16.71 10.73 16.86
C SER A 279 -15.25 11.14 17.09
N ASP A 280 -14.48 11.29 16.01
CA ASP A 280 -13.07 11.64 16.05
C ASP A 280 -12.89 13.16 16.06
N ILE A 281 -12.31 13.70 17.14
CA ILE A 281 -12.13 15.14 17.37
C ILE A 281 -11.31 15.79 16.25
N GLU A 282 -10.24 15.13 15.78
CA GLU A 282 -9.41 15.59 14.67
C GLU A 282 -10.21 15.75 13.36
N VAL A 283 -11.18 14.87 13.11
CA VAL A 283 -12.03 14.95 11.93
C VAL A 283 -13.00 16.12 12.06
N GLN A 284 -13.61 16.29 13.24
CA GLN A 284 -14.48 17.42 13.53
C GLN A 284 -13.75 18.75 13.39
N GLU A 285 -12.56 18.89 13.96
CA GLU A 285 -11.78 20.13 13.92
C GLU A 285 -11.42 20.51 12.49
N ARG A 286 -10.94 19.56 11.69
CA ARG A 286 -10.62 19.79 10.27
C ARG A 286 -11.85 20.14 9.45
N ALA A 287 -12.95 19.43 9.65
CA ALA A 287 -14.20 19.67 8.92
C ALA A 287 -14.78 21.04 9.26
N ASN A 288 -14.79 21.41 10.54
CA ASN A 288 -15.28 22.71 10.99
C ASN A 288 -14.38 23.86 10.49
N SER A 289 -13.06 23.68 10.53
CA SER A 289 -12.11 24.66 9.98
C SER A 289 -12.31 24.84 8.47
N ALA A 290 -12.53 23.75 7.74
CA ALA A 290 -12.86 23.78 6.32
C ALA A 290 -14.18 24.54 6.05
N CYS A 291 -15.23 24.22 6.80
CA CYS A 291 -16.52 24.91 6.68
C CYS A 291 -16.38 26.41 6.92
N MET A 292 -15.66 26.82 7.97
CA MET A 292 -15.48 28.24 8.28
C MET A 292 -14.77 29.00 7.15
N LEU A 293 -13.72 28.42 6.56
CA LEU A 293 -13.02 29.03 5.42
C LEU A 293 -13.93 29.18 4.20
N ILE A 294 -14.76 28.16 3.91
CA ILE A 294 -15.68 28.18 2.76
C ILE A 294 -16.86 29.11 3.02
N GLU A 295 -17.37 29.19 4.25
CA GLU A 295 -18.42 30.14 4.67
C GLU A 295 -17.94 31.58 4.55
N MET A 296 -16.70 31.87 4.93
CA MET A 296 -16.09 33.19 4.73
C MET A 296 -16.13 33.61 3.26
N LEU A 297 -15.75 32.71 2.35
CA LEU A 297 -15.85 32.94 0.91
C LEU A 297 -17.32 33.12 0.48
N ARG A 298 -18.21 32.21 0.90
CA ARG A 298 -19.63 32.23 0.52
C ARG A 298 -20.35 33.51 0.92
N ASN A 299 -20.03 34.05 2.10
CA ASN A 299 -20.57 35.30 2.61
C ASN A 299 -20.17 36.50 1.73
N GLN A 300 -18.91 36.55 1.27
CA GLN A 300 -18.47 37.59 0.33
C GLN A 300 -19.22 37.54 -1.00
N LEU A 301 -19.54 36.34 -1.48
CA LEU A 301 -20.32 36.15 -2.71
C LEU A 301 -21.78 36.57 -2.53
N SER A 302 -22.38 36.33 -1.35
CA SER A 302 -23.78 36.72 -1.06
C SER A 302 -23.97 38.23 -0.95
N MET A 303 -23.08 38.93 -0.24
CA MET A 303 -23.16 40.39 -0.07
C MET A 303 -23.08 41.13 -1.41
N SER A 304 -22.33 40.58 -2.35
CA SER A 304 -22.27 41.11 -3.71
C SER A 304 -23.58 40.90 -4.48
N ALA A 305 -24.21 39.73 -4.35
CA ALA A 305 -25.47 39.44 -5.04
C ALA A 305 -26.61 40.36 -4.57
N ASP A 306 -26.68 40.64 -3.26
CA ASP A 306 -27.69 41.54 -2.68
C ASP A 306 -27.45 43.01 -3.11
N ALA A 307 -26.20 43.44 -3.20
CA ALA A 307 -25.84 44.77 -3.70
C ALA A 307 -26.18 44.92 -5.20
N MET A 308 -25.94 43.88 -6.01
CA MET A 308 -26.25 43.84 -7.44
C MET A 308 -27.76 43.86 -7.72
N ALA A 309 -28.57 43.21 -6.88
CA ALA A 309 -30.02 43.23 -7.02
C ALA A 309 -30.63 44.64 -6.86
N MET A 310 -29.88 45.56 -6.23
CA MET A 310 -30.30 46.94 -5.97
C MET A 310 -29.80 47.94 -7.02
N ASP A 311 -28.76 47.61 -7.80
CA ASP A 311 -28.18 48.48 -8.83
C ASP A 311 -28.02 47.73 -10.17
N THR A 312 -28.89 48.03 -11.14
CA THR A 312 -29.00 47.33 -12.43
C THR A 312 -27.90 47.68 -13.43
N THR A 313 -26.90 48.47 -13.03
CA THR A 313 -25.89 49.04 -13.93
C THR A 313 -24.46 48.50 -13.75
N THR A 314 -24.21 47.71 -12.72
CA THR A 314 -22.87 47.19 -12.41
C THR A 314 -22.67 45.81 -13.03
N GLU A 315 -21.56 45.61 -13.74
CA GLU A 315 -21.20 44.32 -14.35
C GLU A 315 -20.97 43.25 -13.26
N GLY A 316 -21.67 42.12 -13.36
CA GLY A 316 -21.72 41.05 -12.35
C GLY A 316 -20.46 40.21 -12.25
N GLY A 317 -19.37 40.83 -11.79
CA GLY A 317 -18.09 40.18 -11.55
C GLY A 317 -17.95 39.56 -10.17
N ILE A 318 -16.95 38.70 -10.01
CA ILE A 318 -16.59 38.11 -8.71
C ILE A 318 -15.96 39.20 -7.82
N PRO A 319 -16.37 39.34 -6.54
CA PRO A 319 -15.83 40.37 -5.64
C PRO A 319 -14.31 40.28 -5.46
N PRO A 320 -13.58 41.40 -5.40
CA PRO A 320 -12.12 41.39 -5.21
C PRO A 320 -11.67 40.60 -3.96
N LEU A 321 -12.38 40.76 -2.85
CA LEU A 321 -12.06 40.04 -1.61
C LEU A 321 -12.31 38.53 -1.74
N ALA A 322 -13.30 38.10 -2.53
CA ALA A 322 -13.52 36.68 -2.80
C ALA A 322 -12.38 36.09 -3.64
N ILE A 323 -11.84 36.87 -4.59
CA ILE A 323 -10.65 36.50 -5.37
C ILE A 323 -9.44 36.31 -4.46
N GLU A 324 -9.18 37.27 -3.56
CA GLU A 324 -8.09 37.20 -2.59
C GLU A 324 -8.21 35.96 -1.69
N ILE A 325 -9.41 35.66 -1.16
CA ILE A 325 -9.63 34.47 -0.32
C ILE A 325 -9.26 33.19 -1.06
N VAL A 326 -9.72 33.00 -2.30
CA VAL A 326 -9.40 31.78 -3.08
C VAL A 326 -7.90 31.70 -3.40
N GLN A 327 -7.25 32.83 -3.69
CA GLN A 327 -5.81 32.88 -3.93
C GLN A 327 -5.02 32.47 -2.68
N GLU A 328 -5.36 33.03 -1.50
CA GLU A 328 -4.74 32.67 -0.23
C GLU A 328 -5.00 31.20 0.15
N MET A 329 -6.22 30.70 -0.07
CA MET A 329 -6.52 29.27 0.12
C MET A 329 -5.68 28.37 -0.78
N THR A 330 -5.40 28.81 -2.00
CA THR A 330 -4.52 28.07 -2.92
C THR A 330 -3.08 28.10 -2.43
N LEU A 331 -2.60 29.27 -1.96
CA LEU A 331 -1.25 29.45 -1.43
C LEU A 331 -0.99 28.55 -0.21
N LEU A 332 -2.00 28.27 0.63
CA LEU A 332 -1.88 27.34 1.75
C LEU A 332 -1.37 25.94 1.34
N PHE A 333 -1.64 25.54 0.10
CA PHE A 333 -1.25 24.24 -0.45
C PHE A 333 -0.15 24.34 -1.50
N THR A 334 0.48 25.50 -1.65
CA THR A 334 1.63 25.65 -2.53
C THR A 334 2.90 25.14 -1.87
N GLY A 335 3.73 24.45 -2.65
CA GLY A 335 4.99 23.86 -2.21
C GLY A 335 4.92 22.34 -2.12
N GLU A 336 6.00 21.67 -2.55
CA GLU A 336 6.10 20.21 -2.44
C GLU A 336 6.46 19.83 -1.00
N LEU A 337 5.66 18.94 -0.39
CA LEU A 337 6.02 18.32 0.88
C LEU A 337 7.08 17.24 0.64
N ILE A 338 8.34 17.57 0.92
CA ILE A 338 9.46 16.64 0.78
C ILE A 338 9.50 15.71 2.01
N PRO A 339 9.69 14.39 1.84
CA PRO A 339 9.84 13.47 2.97
C PRO A 339 11.01 13.86 3.86
N VAL A 340 10.77 13.94 5.17
CA VAL A 340 11.79 14.23 6.18
C VAL A 340 12.20 12.94 6.88
N ALA A 341 13.51 12.68 6.95
CA ALA A 341 14.02 11.51 7.66
C ALA A 341 13.61 11.54 9.15
N PRO A 342 13.21 10.41 9.78
CA PRO A 342 12.83 10.38 11.20
C PRO A 342 13.92 10.91 12.16
N LYS A 343 15.19 10.90 11.72
CA LYS A 343 16.34 11.40 12.48
C LYS A 343 16.81 12.79 12.04
N ALA A 344 16.20 13.40 11.02
CA ALA A 344 16.62 14.70 10.49
C ALA A 344 16.54 15.80 11.56
N GLN A 345 15.49 15.81 12.37
CA GLN A 345 15.30 16.82 13.41
C GLN A 345 16.41 16.79 14.48
N ARG A 346 16.97 15.63 14.78
CA ARG A 346 18.12 15.49 15.72
C ARG A 346 19.42 16.08 15.18
N LYS A 347 19.49 16.35 13.89
CA LYS A 347 20.67 16.86 13.19
C LYS A 347 20.53 18.33 12.78
N VAL A 348 19.42 18.99 13.14
CA VAL A 348 19.27 20.44 13.00
C VAL A 348 20.21 21.08 14.03
N PRO A 349 21.26 21.81 13.60
CA PRO A 349 22.12 22.50 14.55
C PRO A 349 21.32 23.57 15.27
N LEU A 350 21.54 23.72 16.58
CA LEU A 350 20.98 24.83 17.34
C LEU A 350 21.54 26.14 16.74
N PRO A 351 20.68 27.09 16.35
CA PRO A 351 21.14 28.39 15.86
C PRO A 351 22.00 29.09 16.91
N ASP A 352 23.04 29.80 16.44
CA ASP A 352 23.90 30.59 17.33
C ASP A 352 23.06 31.61 18.11
N GLY A 353 23.10 31.54 19.44
CA GLY A 353 22.37 32.46 20.34
C GLY A 353 20.98 32.01 20.78
N LEU A 354 20.52 30.80 20.40
CA LEU A 354 19.30 30.21 20.95
C LEU A 354 19.61 29.42 22.23
N ASP A 355 19.33 30.02 23.39
CA ASP A 355 19.36 29.33 24.68
C ASP A 355 17.98 28.74 24.99
N LEU A 356 17.88 27.41 24.98
CA LEU A 356 16.63 26.69 25.27
C LEU A 356 16.33 26.60 26.77
N ASP A 357 17.30 26.92 27.62
CA ASP A 357 17.15 26.96 29.08
C ASP A 357 16.76 28.37 29.57
N GLU A 358 16.83 29.37 28.70
CA GLU A 358 16.34 30.72 28.99
C GLU A 358 14.81 30.75 28.92
N TRP A 359 14.20 31.34 29.95
CA TRP A 359 12.76 31.46 29.98
C TRP A 359 12.28 32.43 28.90
N ILE A 360 11.35 31.98 28.04
CA ILE A 360 10.71 32.84 27.03
C ILE A 360 9.99 34.04 27.69
N ASN A 361 9.51 33.86 28.92
CA ASN A 361 8.88 34.90 29.74
C ASN A 361 9.48 34.91 31.14
N ALA A 362 9.50 36.05 31.83
CA ALA A 362 9.98 36.11 33.21
C ALA A 362 9.30 35.02 34.08
N PRO A 363 10.08 34.28 34.90
CA PRO A 363 9.50 33.25 35.75
C PRO A 363 8.42 33.86 36.66
N PRO A 364 7.31 33.15 36.90
CA PRO A 364 6.29 33.60 37.83
C PRO A 364 6.93 33.92 39.20
N PRO A 365 6.45 34.94 39.93
CA PRO A 365 6.93 35.21 41.28
C PRO A 365 6.81 33.95 42.13
N GLU A 366 7.86 33.62 42.90
CA GLU A 366 7.92 32.41 43.74
C GLU A 366 6.73 32.32 44.74
N ASP A 367 6.11 33.46 45.05
CA ASP A 367 4.94 33.56 45.95
C ASP A 367 3.62 33.07 45.32
N ALA A 368 3.57 32.81 44.01
CA ALA A 368 2.39 32.20 43.38
C ALA A 368 2.38 30.66 43.51
N ALA A 369 3.52 30.04 43.85
CA ALA A 369 3.64 28.59 44.01
C ALA A 369 3.22 28.08 45.40
N SER A 370 2.98 28.97 46.36
CA SER A 370 2.72 28.59 47.76
C SER A 370 1.27 28.72 48.22
N ASN A 371 0.33 29.16 47.36
CA ASN A 371 -1.09 29.35 47.73
C ASN A 371 -2.11 28.76 46.73
N SER A 372 -1.81 27.58 46.17
CA SER A 372 -2.85 26.75 45.52
C SER A 372 -2.68 25.29 45.95
N SER A 373 -2.99 25.02 47.21
CA SER A 373 -3.28 23.67 47.70
C SER A 373 -4.61 23.18 47.11
N SER A 374 -4.58 22.67 45.88
CA SER A 374 -5.61 21.80 45.33
C SER A 374 -4.98 20.88 44.27
N GLU A 375 -4.18 19.92 44.73
CA GLU A 375 -3.68 18.79 43.92
C GLU A 375 -4.79 17.79 43.53
N HIS A 376 -6.01 18.26 43.24
CA HIS A 376 -7.12 17.38 42.88
C HIS A 376 -7.91 17.74 41.62
N ASP A 377 -7.61 18.85 40.93
CA ASP A 377 -8.42 19.30 39.78
C ASP A 377 -7.66 19.59 38.48
N LYS A 378 -6.37 19.23 38.36
CA LYS A 378 -5.60 19.47 37.11
C LYS A 378 -5.37 18.24 36.23
N ASP A 379 -5.68 17.04 36.73
CA ASP A 379 -5.45 15.79 35.98
C ASP A 379 -6.67 15.28 35.20
N GLU A 380 -7.83 15.96 35.26
CA GLU A 380 -9.05 15.51 34.54
C GLU A 380 -9.36 16.26 33.24
N LEU A 381 -8.55 17.25 32.84
CA LEU A 381 -8.84 18.09 31.66
C LEU A 381 -7.96 17.86 30.43
N PHE A 382 -6.93 17.02 30.52
CA PHE A 382 -6.11 16.61 29.37
C PHE A 382 -5.82 15.11 29.41
N VAL A 383 -6.70 14.31 28.81
CA VAL A 383 -6.36 12.92 28.46
C VAL A 383 -5.45 12.96 27.24
N SER A 384 -4.14 13.06 27.48
CA SER A 384 -3.13 12.92 26.41
C SER A 384 -3.14 11.48 25.89
N ALA A 385 -3.49 11.32 24.61
CA ALA A 385 -3.45 10.08 23.84
C ALA A 385 -2.02 9.63 23.50
N SER A 386 -1.07 9.78 24.42
CA SER A 386 0.35 9.47 24.23
C SER A 386 0.83 8.36 25.16
N GLN A 387 0.06 7.27 25.22
CA GLN A 387 0.56 5.95 25.63
C GLN A 387 0.32 4.92 24.52
N ALA A 388 0.76 5.23 23.31
CA ALA A 388 1.02 4.22 22.30
C ALA A 388 2.18 4.69 21.41
N ALA A 389 3.30 3.97 21.51
CA ALA A 389 4.44 3.95 20.59
C ALA A 389 5.51 5.06 20.70
N SER A 390 6.57 4.77 21.47
CA SER A 390 7.98 4.61 21.00
C SER A 390 8.94 4.90 22.16
N GLY A 391 10.06 4.24 22.36
CA GLY A 391 10.78 3.17 21.67
C GLY A 391 12.01 2.82 22.53
N ALA A 392 12.61 1.66 22.27
CA ALA A 392 13.77 1.13 22.96
C ALA A 392 14.95 2.11 23.10
N ASP A 393 15.63 2.13 24.26
CA ASP A 393 16.93 1.48 24.44
C ASP A 393 17.41 1.47 25.92
N GLY A 394 18.04 0.36 26.33
CA GLY A 394 19.12 0.32 27.33
C GLY A 394 18.86 0.48 28.83
N GLY A 395 18.17 -0.48 29.48
CA GLY A 395 18.24 -0.61 30.95
C GLY A 395 17.50 -1.84 31.49
N GLU A 396 18.21 -2.93 31.72
CA GLU A 396 17.66 -4.18 32.27
C GLU A 396 16.91 -3.97 33.60
N LYS A 397 15.57 -4.00 33.56
CA LYS A 397 14.75 -4.39 34.72
C LYS A 397 13.71 -5.41 34.28
N ARG A 398 14.08 -6.68 34.45
CA ARG A 398 13.18 -7.84 34.48
C ARG A 398 11.92 -7.48 35.27
N ARG A 399 10.76 -7.34 34.60
CA ARG A 399 9.46 -7.34 35.28
C ARG A 399 9.28 -8.71 35.90
N GLN A 400 9.31 -8.74 37.22
CA GLN A 400 9.10 -9.94 38.03
C GLN A 400 7.63 -10.34 37.88
N SER A 401 7.37 -11.38 37.09
CA SER A 401 6.06 -12.06 37.10
C SER A 401 5.88 -12.65 38.50
N LEU A 402 4.99 -12.07 39.29
CA LEU A 402 4.53 -12.70 40.53
C LEU A 402 3.72 -13.93 40.13
N GLU A 403 4.36 -15.10 40.17
CA GLU A 403 3.68 -16.39 40.06
C GLU A 403 2.73 -16.53 41.26
N LEU A 404 1.43 -16.48 41.00
CA LEU A 404 0.39 -16.74 41.99
C LEU A 404 0.51 -18.17 42.49
N THR A 405 0.45 -18.39 43.80
CA THR A 405 0.58 -19.73 44.37
C THR A 405 -0.58 -20.62 43.95
N PRO A 406 -0.40 -21.96 43.90
CA PRO A 406 -1.45 -22.91 43.50
C PRO A 406 -2.76 -22.73 44.30
N GLU A 407 -2.63 -22.38 45.58
CA GLU A 407 -3.75 -22.14 46.49
C GLU A 407 -4.53 -20.85 46.15
N GLN A 408 -3.85 -19.80 45.68
CA GLN A 408 -4.49 -18.56 45.24
C GLN A 408 -5.26 -18.77 43.91
N LEU A 409 -4.71 -19.59 43.02
CA LEU A 409 -5.36 -19.96 41.77
C LEU A 409 -6.63 -20.80 42.03
N GLU A 410 -6.59 -21.69 43.02
CA GLU A 410 -7.72 -22.51 43.43
C GLU A 410 -8.82 -21.68 44.10
N ARG A 411 -8.45 -20.69 44.93
CA ARG A 411 -9.38 -19.69 45.47
C ARG A 411 -10.09 -18.88 44.38
N GLN A 412 -9.40 -18.50 43.32
CA GLN A 412 -10.02 -17.79 42.20
C GLN A 412 -10.90 -18.70 41.33
N ARG A 413 -10.60 -20.00 41.27
CA ARG A 413 -11.46 -20.99 40.59
C ARG A 413 -12.75 -21.22 41.36
N MET A 414 -12.70 -21.38 42.68
CA MET A 414 -13.91 -21.52 43.51
C MET A 414 -14.77 -20.25 43.48
N ALA A 415 -14.16 -19.05 43.46
CA ALA A 415 -14.89 -17.79 43.38
C ALA A 415 -15.68 -17.67 42.05
N ARG A 416 -15.04 -18.02 40.92
CA ARG A 416 -15.72 -18.08 39.62
C ARG A 416 -16.85 -19.10 39.59
N LEU A 417 -16.69 -20.23 40.28
CA LEU A 417 -17.72 -21.27 40.34
C LEU A 417 -18.96 -20.81 41.15
N ILE A 418 -18.75 -20.10 42.26
CA ILE A 418 -19.81 -19.53 43.10
C ILE A 418 -20.56 -18.41 42.35
N GLU A 419 -19.83 -17.58 41.62
CA GLU A 419 -20.41 -16.53 40.78
C GLU A 419 -21.27 -17.12 39.66
N GLN A 420 -20.79 -18.19 39.01
CA GLN A 420 -21.57 -18.95 38.02
C GLN A 420 -22.79 -19.66 38.63
N SER A 421 -22.70 -20.15 39.87
CA SER A 421 -23.84 -20.83 40.53
C SER A 421 -24.95 -19.86 40.95
N ASN A 422 -24.58 -18.63 41.30
CA ASN A 422 -25.48 -17.59 41.80
C ASN A 422 -26.02 -16.67 40.69
N ASN A 423 -25.54 -16.81 39.45
CA ASN A 423 -26.02 -16.03 38.31
C ASN A 423 -27.24 -16.70 37.66
N PRO A 424 -28.45 -16.11 37.77
CA PRO A 424 -29.69 -16.68 37.20
C PRO A 424 -29.73 -16.69 35.65
N HIS A 425 -28.79 -16.02 34.97
CA HIS A 425 -28.66 -16.03 33.51
C HIS A 425 -27.56 -16.98 32.98
N TYR A 426 -26.91 -17.75 33.87
CA TYR A 426 -25.88 -18.71 33.45
C TYR A 426 -26.52 -20.00 32.90
N LEU A 427 -26.33 -20.26 31.60
CA LEU A 427 -26.83 -21.45 30.91
C LEU A 427 -26.14 -22.71 31.45
N LYS A 428 -26.82 -23.45 32.34
CA LYS A 428 -26.36 -24.75 32.85
C LYS A 428 -26.64 -25.83 31.81
N SER A 429 -25.59 -26.38 31.19
CA SER A 429 -25.70 -27.55 30.31
C SER A 429 -26.21 -28.76 31.09
N THR A 430 -27.34 -29.34 30.67
CA THR A 430 -27.87 -30.57 31.27
C THR A 430 -27.04 -31.78 30.83
N PRO A 431 -26.70 -32.72 31.73
CA PRO A 431 -26.01 -33.95 31.36
C PRO A 431 -27.04 -35.03 31.01
N THR A 432 -27.08 -35.49 29.76
CA THR A 432 -27.71 -36.77 29.41
C THR A 432 -26.66 -37.86 29.39
N ALA A 433 -26.64 -38.69 30.43
CA ALA A 433 -25.94 -39.96 30.47
C ALA A 433 -26.96 -41.10 30.23
N SER A 434 -26.82 -41.83 29.13
CA SER A 434 -26.88 -43.29 29.06
C SER A 434 -26.93 -43.74 27.59
N GLY A 435 -26.00 -44.62 27.23
CA GLY A 435 -26.02 -45.28 25.94
C GLY A 435 -27.09 -46.36 25.90
N ALA A 436 -27.83 -46.41 24.81
CA ALA A 436 -28.26 -47.62 24.12
C ALA A 436 -28.74 -47.22 22.72
N SER A 437 -28.09 -47.81 21.71
CA SER A 437 -28.54 -48.07 20.34
C SER A 437 -29.84 -47.40 19.86
N ASN A 438 -29.70 -46.48 18.91
CA ASN A 438 -30.57 -46.37 17.74
C ASN A 438 -29.76 -45.65 16.64
N ALA A 439 -28.91 -46.42 15.97
CA ALA A 439 -28.58 -46.14 14.58
C ALA A 439 -29.86 -46.42 13.77
N ASP A 440 -30.24 -45.49 12.88
CA ASP A 440 -31.32 -45.58 11.85
C ASP A 440 -32.35 -44.45 11.87
N GLN A 441 -32.00 -43.23 12.27
CA GLN A 441 -32.80 -42.07 11.88
C GLN A 441 -31.95 -40.81 11.87
N TYR A 442 -31.34 -40.50 10.72
CA TYR A 442 -30.95 -39.17 10.17
C TYR A 442 -29.84 -39.35 9.11
N ASP A 443 -30.05 -40.28 8.16
CA ASP A 443 -29.49 -40.19 6.80
C ASP A 443 -30.64 -39.68 5.92
N ASN A 444 -30.79 -38.35 5.83
CA ASN A 444 -31.52 -37.64 4.75
C ASN A 444 -31.62 -36.13 5.04
N ILE A 445 -30.49 -35.42 4.94
CA ILE A 445 -30.47 -33.96 4.72
C ILE A 445 -29.70 -33.67 3.42
N ASP A 446 -30.00 -34.45 2.37
CA ASP A 446 -29.57 -34.17 0.99
C ASP A 446 -30.76 -33.92 0.04
N ASP A 447 -32.00 -33.85 0.55
CA ASP A 447 -33.19 -33.54 -0.25
C ASP A 447 -33.89 -32.26 0.24
N ILE A 448 -33.18 -31.13 0.15
CA ILE A 448 -33.84 -29.82 0.02
C ILE A 448 -34.10 -29.63 -1.48
N PRO A 449 -35.36 -29.46 -1.94
CA PRO A 449 -35.61 -29.22 -3.35
C PRO A 449 -35.01 -27.87 -3.75
N ILE A 450 -33.91 -27.91 -4.51
CA ILE A 450 -33.32 -26.75 -5.17
C ILE A 450 -34.26 -26.41 -6.33
N THR A 451 -35.15 -25.45 -6.12
CA THR A 451 -35.81 -24.76 -7.23
C THR A 451 -34.77 -23.88 -7.91
N GLU A 452 -34.31 -24.30 -9.10
CA GLU A 452 -33.52 -23.46 -9.98
C GLU A 452 -34.32 -22.18 -10.29
N LEU A 453 -33.87 -21.05 -9.74
CA LEU A 453 -34.32 -19.75 -10.24
C LEU A 453 -33.76 -19.59 -11.66
N PRO A 454 -34.61 -19.36 -12.67
CA PRO A 454 -34.13 -19.11 -14.02
C PRO A 454 -33.42 -17.74 -14.02
N LEU A 455 -32.09 -17.76 -14.06
CA LEU A 455 -31.26 -16.59 -14.33
C LEU A 455 -31.17 -16.37 -15.85
N ASP A 456 -32.31 -16.29 -16.52
CA ASP A 456 -32.41 -15.65 -17.83
C ASP A 456 -32.79 -14.18 -17.61
N MET A 457 -31.84 -13.43 -17.06
CA MET A 457 -31.80 -11.98 -17.27
C MET A 457 -30.67 -11.70 -18.26
N GLU A 458 -31.05 -11.20 -19.44
CA GLU A 458 -30.15 -10.64 -20.44
C GLU A 458 -29.21 -9.63 -19.76
N GLY A 459 -27.94 -10.02 -19.59
CA GLY A 459 -26.92 -9.20 -18.93
C GLY A 459 -25.72 -9.98 -18.39
N VAL A 460 -25.86 -11.28 -18.11
CA VAL A 460 -24.78 -12.10 -17.50
C VAL A 460 -23.91 -12.84 -18.55
N ALA A 461 -24.23 -12.69 -19.84
CA ALA A 461 -23.40 -13.22 -20.94
C ALA A 461 -22.07 -12.45 -21.16
N ALA A 462 -21.80 -11.39 -20.38
CA ALA A 462 -20.56 -10.61 -20.46
C ALA A 462 -19.42 -11.10 -19.55
N LEU A 463 -19.63 -12.15 -18.72
CA LEU A 463 -18.67 -12.53 -17.66
C LEU A 463 -18.01 -13.91 -17.83
N ARG A 464 -17.93 -14.43 -19.05
CA ARG A 464 -17.00 -15.53 -19.39
C ARG A 464 -16.26 -15.25 -20.69
N VAL A 465 -15.34 -14.31 -20.63
CA VAL A 465 -14.20 -14.23 -21.54
C VAL A 465 -12.97 -14.35 -20.66
N GLY A 466 -12.01 -15.22 -20.99
CA GLY A 466 -10.75 -15.31 -20.23
C GLY A 466 -10.06 -13.95 -20.18
N ILE A 467 -10.22 -13.24 -19.06
CA ILE A 467 -9.75 -11.86 -18.92
C ILE A 467 -8.25 -11.92 -18.69
N THR A 468 -7.47 -11.57 -19.71
CA THR A 468 -6.08 -11.17 -19.50
C THR A 468 -6.08 -9.98 -18.53
N LYS A 469 -5.34 -10.10 -17.42
CA LYS A 469 -5.23 -9.03 -16.42
C LYS A 469 -4.77 -7.73 -17.07
N ARG A 470 -5.14 -6.57 -16.50
CA ARG A 470 -4.70 -5.27 -17.04
C ARG A 470 -3.16 -5.19 -17.04
N SER A 471 -2.52 -5.74 -16.01
CA SER A 471 -1.06 -5.81 -15.89
C SER A 471 -0.39 -6.68 -16.99
N ASP A 472 -1.10 -7.65 -17.57
CA ASP A 472 -0.56 -8.53 -18.63
C ASP A 472 -0.29 -7.79 -19.94
N LYS A 473 -1.04 -6.72 -20.21
CA LYS A 473 -0.90 -5.91 -21.43
C LYS A 473 0.54 -5.39 -21.58
N TYR A 474 1.14 -4.93 -20.49
CA TYR A 474 2.51 -4.39 -20.50
C TYR A 474 3.56 -5.46 -20.82
N LEU A 475 3.34 -6.71 -20.40
CA LEU A 475 4.21 -7.82 -20.75
C LEU A 475 4.12 -8.13 -22.25
N GLN A 476 2.92 -8.13 -22.82
CA GLN A 476 2.69 -8.33 -24.25
C GLN A 476 3.36 -7.22 -25.09
N GLU A 477 3.22 -5.97 -24.67
CA GLU A 477 3.88 -4.81 -25.30
C GLU A 477 5.41 -4.92 -25.24
N GLN A 478 5.96 -5.31 -24.09
CA GLN A 478 7.39 -5.52 -23.94
C GLN A 478 7.92 -6.63 -24.87
N GLN A 479 7.18 -7.73 -24.98
CA GLN A 479 7.51 -8.84 -25.89
C GLN A 479 7.41 -8.42 -27.36
N ALA A 480 6.37 -7.66 -27.74
CA ALA A 480 6.21 -7.12 -29.09
C ALA A 480 7.36 -6.16 -29.46
N ALA A 481 7.77 -5.28 -28.54
CA ALA A 481 8.88 -4.36 -28.74
C ALA A 481 10.24 -5.08 -28.92
N GLN A 482 10.44 -6.22 -28.24
CA GLN A 482 11.64 -7.05 -28.41
C GLN A 482 11.60 -7.84 -29.72
N GLY A 483 10.46 -8.46 -30.06
CA GLY A 483 10.26 -9.20 -31.32
C GLY A 483 10.44 -8.33 -32.58
N GLY A 484 10.02 -7.06 -32.53
CA GLY A 484 10.24 -6.09 -33.61
C GLY A 484 11.72 -5.74 -33.86
N LYS A 485 12.57 -5.77 -32.81
CA LYS A 485 14.02 -5.54 -32.95
C LYS A 485 14.73 -6.74 -33.57
N ASP A 486 14.33 -7.96 -33.26
CA ASP A 486 14.90 -9.17 -33.87
C ASP A 486 14.48 -9.35 -35.34
N GLY A 487 13.27 -8.93 -35.71
CA GLY A 487 12.83 -8.86 -37.11
C GLY A 487 13.68 -7.90 -37.96
N LYS A 488 14.02 -6.71 -37.43
CA LYS A 488 14.93 -5.76 -38.10
C LYS A 488 16.38 -6.26 -38.16
N LYS A 489 16.87 -6.99 -37.15
CA LYS A 489 18.21 -7.61 -37.18
C LYS A 489 18.28 -8.75 -38.22
N LYS A 490 17.21 -9.53 -38.44
CA LYS A 490 17.15 -10.53 -39.52
C LYS A 490 17.19 -9.90 -40.92
N HIS A 491 16.49 -8.79 -41.15
CA HIS A 491 16.50 -8.14 -42.47
C HIS A 491 17.84 -7.49 -42.83
N LYS A 492 18.66 -7.11 -41.82
CA LYS A 492 19.99 -6.52 -42.04
C LYS A 492 21.10 -7.56 -42.26
N LYS A 493 20.89 -8.83 -41.89
CA LYS A 493 21.84 -9.94 -42.15
C LYS A 493 21.82 -10.48 -43.59
N GLY A 494 20.83 -10.11 -44.42
CA GLY A 494 20.73 -10.52 -45.82
C GLY A 494 21.56 -9.72 -46.83
N LYS A 495 22.18 -8.61 -46.44
CA LYS A 495 22.98 -7.73 -47.32
C LYS A 495 24.32 -7.36 -46.69
N LYS A 496 25.26 -8.30 -46.63
CA LYS A 496 26.72 -8.02 -46.61
C LYS A 496 27.52 -9.32 -46.77
N SER A 497 27.66 -9.73 -48.03
CA SER A 497 28.67 -10.69 -48.48
C SER A 497 29.64 -9.95 -49.41
N LYS A 498 30.94 -10.20 -49.23
CA LYS A 498 32.12 -9.77 -50.01
C LYS A 498 32.74 -8.38 -49.72
N LYS A 499 33.68 -8.32 -48.77
CA LYS A 499 35.09 -7.92 -49.03
C LYS A 499 35.99 -8.22 -47.82
N ALA A 500 37.26 -8.42 -48.11
CA ALA A 500 38.21 -9.24 -47.37
C ALA A 500 39.12 -8.50 -46.37
N LYS A 501 39.74 -9.33 -45.52
CA LYS A 501 41.10 -9.29 -44.92
C LYS A 501 41.44 -8.32 -43.77
N ASN A 502 41.85 -8.98 -42.67
CA ASN A 502 42.86 -8.65 -41.66
C ASN A 502 42.85 -7.27 -40.99
N LYS A 503 42.46 -7.28 -39.70
CA LYS A 503 43.29 -6.74 -38.62
C LYS A 503 42.87 -7.37 -37.28
N VAL A 504 43.83 -8.03 -36.64
CA VAL A 504 43.74 -8.45 -35.24
C VAL A 504 43.88 -7.18 -34.39
N ALA A 505 42.86 -6.86 -33.63
CA ALA A 505 42.92 -5.92 -32.52
C ALA A 505 42.07 -6.50 -31.39
N TYR A 506 42.72 -6.90 -30.31
CA TYR A 506 42.10 -7.13 -29.02
C TYR A 506 41.35 -5.85 -28.63
N ASN A 507 40.03 -5.93 -28.51
CA ASN A 507 39.28 -4.91 -27.80
C ASN A 507 38.33 -5.60 -26.82
N SER A 508 38.68 -5.43 -25.55
CA SER A 508 37.87 -5.70 -24.37
C SER A 508 36.72 -4.69 -24.34
N SER A 509 35.52 -5.12 -24.74
CA SER A 509 34.27 -4.44 -24.42
C SER A 509 33.10 -5.41 -24.62
N SER A 510 32.84 -6.23 -23.60
CA SER A 510 31.63 -7.04 -23.50
C SER A 510 30.78 -6.51 -22.34
N GLU A 511 30.13 -5.36 -22.53
CA GLU A 511 29.06 -4.92 -21.63
C GLU A 511 27.90 -4.29 -22.43
N SER A 512 26.67 -4.72 -22.09
CA SER A 512 25.37 -4.07 -22.31
C SER A 512 24.52 -4.29 -23.59
N GLU A 513 24.77 -5.28 -24.46
CA GLU A 513 23.75 -5.65 -25.47
C GLU A 513 22.67 -6.58 -24.87
N GLY A 514 21.69 -6.02 -24.15
CA GLY A 514 20.44 -6.75 -23.93
C GLY A 514 19.58 -6.41 -22.72
N GLU A 515 19.93 -5.47 -21.85
CA GLU A 515 19.01 -5.10 -20.76
C GLU A 515 17.89 -4.17 -21.27
N PRO A 516 16.62 -4.38 -20.88
CA PRO A 516 15.56 -3.45 -21.19
C PRO A 516 15.89 -2.11 -20.52
N LYS A 517 15.87 -1.02 -21.30
CA LYS A 517 16.06 0.32 -20.77
C LYS A 517 14.88 0.65 -19.85
N PRO A 518 15.11 1.29 -18.70
CA PRO A 518 14.02 1.78 -17.87
C PRO A 518 13.17 2.77 -18.68
N LEU A 519 11.84 2.59 -18.68
CA LEU A 519 10.92 3.53 -19.31
C LEU A 519 10.73 4.75 -18.42
N HIS A 520 10.62 4.52 -17.11
CA HIS A 520 10.46 5.55 -16.09
C HIS A 520 11.67 5.54 -15.15
N ILE A 521 12.09 6.73 -14.71
CA ILE A 521 13.23 6.91 -13.82
C ILE A 521 12.68 7.30 -12.45
N VAL A 522 13.13 6.61 -11.40
CA VAL A 522 12.83 6.97 -10.01
C VAL A 522 13.70 8.14 -9.62
N ASN A 523 13.09 9.18 -9.05
CA ASN A 523 13.84 10.28 -8.50
C ASN A 523 14.45 9.88 -7.16
N THR A 524 15.75 9.59 -7.15
CA THR A 524 16.52 9.27 -5.94
C THR A 524 16.96 10.51 -5.18
N THR A 525 16.78 11.73 -5.70
CA THR A 525 17.04 12.96 -4.92
C THR A 525 15.94 13.24 -3.90
N LEU A 526 14.78 12.57 -4.05
CA LEU A 526 13.70 12.53 -3.07
C LEU A 526 13.89 11.38 -2.07
N ASP A 527 14.93 10.54 -2.23
CA ASP A 527 15.31 9.64 -1.14
C ASP A 527 15.70 10.50 0.06
N MET A 528 15.21 10.10 1.24
CA MET A 528 15.53 10.78 2.49
C MET A 528 17.03 11.05 2.53
N PRO A 529 17.48 12.31 2.64
CA PRO A 529 18.89 12.56 2.86
C PRO A 529 19.26 11.75 4.10
N GLU A 530 20.25 10.88 3.96
CA GLU A 530 21.00 10.35 5.08
C GLU A 530 21.77 11.53 5.67
N GLY A 531 21.04 12.47 6.28
CA GLY A 531 21.62 13.54 7.07
C GLY A 531 22.49 12.92 8.14
#